data_AF-A0A6I9NLC4-F1
#
_entry.id   AF-A0A6I9NLC4-F1
#
_cell.length_a   1.000
_cell.length_b   1.000
_cell.length_c   1.000
_cell.angle_alpha   90.00
_cell.angle_beta   90.00
_cell.angle_gamma   90.00
#
_symmetry.space_group_name_H-M   'P 1'
#
loop_
_entity.id
_entity.type
_entity.pdbx_description
1 polymer ?
#
loop_
_entity_poly.entity_id
_entity_poly.type
_entity_poly.pdbx_seq_one_letter_code
_entity_poly.pdbx_strand_id
1 'polypeptide(L)'
;MVFKKSTPIISRLRRLSTKYRTEKIYPTNVGEKEENVKKNRYKDILPFDHTRVKLTLKTTNNDSDYVNANFIKGMDGPEAYIATQGPLQNTVIDFWRMNWEYNVAVIVMACREFEMGRKKCERYFPLLGEEPMSFGPFRISCESEQARTDYFIRTLTVENENENRRLTQFHYMNWPDHDVPSSFDSILDMIALMREYQENDDVPICVHCSAGCGRTGAICAIDYTWNLLKAGKIPEDFNVFRLIQEMRTQRHSAVQTKEQYELVHRAIAQLFEKQLQLLESPANTQIHDGMEENSPDKTSQQSDDERWDTPPPKPPRIR
;
A
#
# COMPACT_ATOMS: atom_id res chain seq x y z
N MET A 1 -5.72 12.80 -25.92
CA MET A 1 -4.67 12.43 -26.91
C MET A 1 -3.43 11.76 -26.27
N VAL A 2 -3.54 11.13 -25.09
CA VAL A 2 -2.39 10.66 -24.27
C VAL A 2 -2.09 9.16 -24.41
N PHE A 3 -3.03 8.35 -24.93
CA PHE A 3 -2.99 6.89 -24.78
C PHE A 3 -2.17 6.11 -25.84
N LYS A 4 -1.64 6.74 -26.89
CA LYS A 4 -0.82 6.03 -27.91
C LYS A 4 0.64 5.75 -27.47
N LYS A 5 1.08 6.23 -26.31
CA LYS A 5 2.49 6.14 -25.83
C LYS A 5 2.73 5.17 -24.66
N SER A 6 1.74 4.39 -24.21
CA SER A 6 1.89 3.50 -23.04
C SER A 6 2.74 2.25 -23.32
N THR A 7 2.67 1.67 -24.53
CA THR A 7 3.42 0.45 -24.90
C THR A 7 4.95 0.60 -24.78
N PRO A 8 5.59 1.70 -25.26
CA PRO A 8 7.01 1.94 -25.04
C PRO A 8 7.40 2.07 -23.56
N ILE A 9 6.53 2.62 -22.72
CA ILE A 9 6.86 2.97 -21.33
C ILE A 9 6.89 1.74 -20.42
N ILE A 10 5.91 0.85 -20.52
CA ILE A 10 5.94 -0.41 -19.75
C ILE A 10 7.13 -1.28 -20.19
N SER A 11 7.53 -1.20 -21.47
CA SER A 11 8.72 -1.87 -21.97
C SER A 11 9.99 -1.36 -21.26
N ARG A 12 10.05 -0.07 -20.91
CA ARG A 12 11.15 0.54 -20.16
C ARG A 12 11.19 0.03 -18.71
N LEU A 13 10.05 -0.05 -18.02
CA LEU A 13 9.96 -0.66 -16.68
C LEU A 13 10.38 -2.13 -16.70
N ARG A 14 9.94 -2.89 -17.69
CA ARG A 14 10.34 -4.30 -17.86
C ARG A 14 11.85 -4.44 -18.11
N ARG A 15 12.42 -3.63 -19.00
CA ARG A 15 13.88 -3.59 -19.26
C ARG A 15 14.67 -3.26 -17.99
N LEU A 16 14.21 -2.30 -17.19
CA LEU A 16 14.84 -1.97 -15.91
C LEU A 16 14.76 -3.13 -14.91
N SER A 17 13.61 -3.78 -14.77
CA SER A 17 13.48 -4.96 -13.89
C SER A 17 14.34 -6.14 -14.37
N THR A 18 14.50 -6.34 -15.68
CA THR A 18 15.45 -7.30 -16.24
C THR A 18 16.87 -6.93 -15.84
N LYS A 19 17.26 -5.66 -16.00
CA LYS A 19 18.57 -5.14 -15.61
C LYS A 19 18.86 -5.39 -14.12
N TYR A 20 17.91 -5.08 -13.24
CA TYR A 20 18.04 -5.32 -11.79
C TYR A 20 18.35 -6.78 -11.47
N ARG A 21 17.70 -7.71 -12.18
CA ARG A 21 17.92 -9.15 -12.04
C ARG A 21 19.27 -9.60 -12.61
N THR A 22 19.60 -9.20 -13.84
CA THR A 22 20.82 -9.65 -14.54
C THR A 22 22.09 -9.10 -13.90
N GLU A 23 22.05 -7.87 -13.41
CA GLU A 23 23.18 -7.21 -12.75
C GLU A 23 23.19 -7.44 -11.23
N LYS A 24 22.24 -8.23 -10.69
CA LYS A 24 22.08 -8.51 -9.26
C LYS A 24 22.10 -7.24 -8.39
N ILE A 25 21.51 -6.14 -8.89
CA ILE A 25 21.45 -4.86 -8.19
C ILE A 25 20.70 -5.01 -6.86
N TYR A 26 19.63 -5.80 -6.87
CA TYR A 26 18.86 -6.18 -5.68
C TYR A 26 18.89 -7.71 -5.54
N PRO A 27 19.79 -8.26 -4.71
CA PRO A 27 19.91 -9.70 -4.53
C PRO A 27 18.64 -10.34 -3.95
N THR A 28 18.45 -11.62 -4.27
CA THR A 28 17.34 -12.48 -3.82
C THR A 28 17.87 -13.74 -3.12
N ASN A 29 19.05 -13.66 -2.52
CA ASN A 29 19.82 -14.81 -2.05
C ASN A 29 19.05 -15.63 -1.01
N VAL A 30 18.28 -14.97 -0.13
CA VAL A 30 17.52 -15.68 0.91
C VAL A 30 16.37 -16.49 0.29
N GLY A 31 15.69 -15.94 -0.72
CA GLY A 31 14.62 -16.65 -1.43
C GLY A 31 15.12 -17.78 -2.33
N GLU A 32 16.40 -17.73 -2.74
CA GLU A 32 17.08 -18.74 -3.56
C GLU A 32 17.62 -19.94 -2.76
N LYS A 33 17.71 -19.83 -1.43
CA LYS A 33 18.16 -20.94 -0.59
C LYS A 33 17.28 -22.17 -0.78
N GLU A 34 17.90 -23.35 -0.82
CA GLU A 34 17.23 -24.64 -1.06
C GLU A 34 16.04 -24.87 -0.11
N GLU A 35 16.20 -24.54 1.17
CA GLU A 35 15.16 -24.64 2.20
C GLU A 35 13.92 -23.77 1.94
N ASN A 36 14.09 -22.66 1.19
CA ASN A 36 13.07 -21.67 0.89
C ASN A 36 12.45 -21.81 -0.50
N VAL A 37 13.04 -22.60 -1.41
CA VAL A 37 12.51 -22.79 -2.78
C VAL A 37 11.05 -23.22 -2.77
N LYS A 38 10.69 -24.14 -1.87
CA LYS A 38 9.30 -24.65 -1.72
C LYS A 38 8.32 -23.65 -1.09
N LYS A 39 8.81 -22.50 -0.61
CA LYS A 39 7.98 -21.42 -0.05
C LYS A 39 7.61 -20.37 -1.10
N ASN A 40 8.12 -20.50 -2.32
CA ASN A 40 7.87 -19.57 -3.43
C ASN A 40 6.81 -20.13 -4.38
N ARG A 41 5.70 -19.41 -4.56
CA ARG A 41 4.64 -19.82 -5.50
C ARG A 41 5.12 -19.80 -6.94
N TYR A 42 5.97 -18.83 -7.28
CA TYR A 42 6.56 -18.67 -8.60
C TYR A 42 8.09 -18.59 -8.46
N LYS A 43 8.81 -19.44 -9.21
CA LYS A 43 10.27 -19.53 -9.14
C LYS A 43 10.99 -18.24 -9.53
N ASP A 44 10.36 -17.43 -10.38
CA ASP A 44 10.90 -16.18 -10.92
C ASP A 44 10.45 -14.93 -10.14
N ILE A 45 9.66 -15.11 -9.09
CA ILE A 45 9.18 -14.03 -8.21
C ILE A 45 9.71 -14.27 -6.80
N LEU A 46 10.88 -13.68 -6.52
CA LEU A 46 11.54 -13.76 -5.23
C LEU A 46 11.59 -12.36 -4.58
N PRO A 47 11.50 -12.26 -3.25
CA PRO A 47 11.60 -10.99 -2.56
C PRO A 47 13.05 -10.50 -2.55
N PHE A 48 13.26 -9.21 -2.78
CA PHE A 48 14.59 -8.62 -2.65
C PHE A 48 15.05 -8.65 -1.18
N ASP A 49 16.32 -9.01 -0.95
CA ASP A 49 16.85 -9.22 0.41
C ASP A 49 16.81 -7.95 1.27
N HIS A 50 16.96 -6.77 0.66
CA HIS A 50 17.06 -5.48 1.37
C HIS A 50 15.71 -4.94 1.87
N THR A 51 14.59 -5.41 1.31
CA THR A 51 13.22 -5.02 1.70
C THR A 51 12.35 -6.21 2.10
N ARG A 52 12.89 -7.43 2.15
CA ARG A 52 12.09 -8.60 2.51
C ARG A 52 11.55 -8.47 3.93
N VAL A 53 10.33 -8.96 4.13
CA VAL A 53 9.80 -9.13 5.49
C VAL A 53 10.55 -10.27 6.17
N LYS A 54 10.93 -10.07 7.44
CA LYS A 54 11.66 -11.07 8.23
C LYS A 54 10.77 -11.56 9.37
N LEU A 55 10.68 -12.88 9.55
CA LEU A 55 9.87 -13.46 10.62
C LEU A 55 10.75 -13.82 11.82
N THR A 56 10.63 -13.06 12.89
CA THR A 56 11.31 -13.34 14.17
C THR A 56 10.44 -14.18 15.09
N LEU A 57 9.10 -14.09 14.99
CA LEU A 57 8.15 -14.88 15.74
C LEU A 57 8.34 -16.37 15.42
N LYS A 58 8.61 -17.18 16.44
CA LYS A 58 8.77 -18.64 16.33
C LYS A 58 7.51 -19.33 16.84
N THR A 59 6.98 -20.22 16.02
CA THR A 59 5.91 -21.18 16.38
C THR A 59 6.47 -22.59 16.55
N THR A 60 7.60 -22.88 15.91
CA THR A 60 8.40 -24.09 16.12
C THR A 60 9.89 -23.78 16.10
N ASN A 61 10.73 -24.70 16.61
CA ASN A 61 12.19 -24.57 16.58
C ASN A 61 12.78 -24.57 15.16
N ASN A 62 12.04 -25.04 14.15
CA ASN A 62 12.49 -25.15 12.77
C ASN A 62 12.01 -23.99 11.89
N ASP A 63 11.32 -22.99 12.47
CA ASP A 63 10.78 -21.88 11.71
C ASP A 63 11.90 -21.00 11.14
N SER A 64 11.91 -20.86 9.82
CA SER A 64 12.77 -19.89 9.14
C SER A 64 12.30 -18.45 9.37
N ASP A 65 13.17 -17.48 9.12
CA ASP A 65 12.80 -16.06 9.04
C ASP A 65 12.22 -15.65 7.67
N TYR A 66 12.13 -16.59 6.73
CA TYR A 66 11.70 -16.35 5.36
C TYR A 66 10.19 -16.43 5.16
N VAL A 67 9.66 -15.42 4.47
CA VAL A 67 8.36 -15.39 3.79
C VAL A 67 8.53 -14.63 2.47
N ASN A 68 7.81 -15.01 1.41
CA ASN A 68 7.88 -14.31 0.12
C ASN A 68 7.05 -13.01 0.16
N ALA A 69 7.60 -12.00 0.82
CA ALA A 69 6.99 -10.69 1.00
C ALA A 69 8.06 -9.60 1.05
N ASN A 70 7.71 -8.38 0.65
CA ASN A 70 8.53 -7.19 0.81
C ASN A 70 7.73 -6.06 1.45
N PHE A 71 8.41 -5.24 2.25
CA PHE A 71 7.89 -3.93 2.62
C PHE A 71 7.90 -3.00 1.41
N ILE A 72 6.87 -2.17 1.33
CA ILE A 72 6.81 -1.02 0.43
C ILE A 72 6.58 0.22 1.29
N LYS A 73 7.36 1.26 1.01
CA LYS A 73 7.30 2.55 1.72
C LYS A 73 5.99 3.27 1.42
N GLY A 74 5.42 3.88 2.46
CA GLY A 74 4.28 4.79 2.37
C GLY A 74 4.75 6.24 2.32
N MET A 75 3.83 7.15 2.65
CA MET A 75 4.16 8.58 2.73
C MET A 75 5.05 8.88 3.93
N ASP A 76 4.69 8.32 5.08
CA ASP A 76 5.26 8.72 6.38
C ASP A 76 6.20 7.67 6.98
N GLY A 77 6.33 6.48 6.36
CA GLY A 77 7.11 5.40 6.92
C GLY A 77 7.65 4.37 5.91
N PRO A 78 8.71 3.63 6.28
CA PRO A 78 9.33 2.64 5.40
C PRO A 78 8.51 1.36 5.22
N GLU A 79 7.50 1.12 6.08
CA GLU A 79 6.80 -0.16 6.23
C GLU A 79 5.28 -0.01 6.14
N ALA A 80 4.78 0.91 5.31
CA ALA A 80 3.33 1.14 5.19
C ALA A 80 2.57 -0.03 4.56
N TYR A 81 3.21 -0.80 3.66
CA TYR A 81 2.61 -1.96 3.03
C TYR A 81 3.49 -3.19 3.14
N ILE A 82 2.86 -4.34 3.29
CA ILE A 82 3.46 -5.64 3.02
C ILE A 82 2.91 -6.17 1.70
N ALA A 83 3.74 -6.22 0.67
CA ALA A 83 3.41 -6.85 -0.61
C ALA A 83 3.86 -8.31 -0.61
N THR A 84 2.91 -9.24 -0.55
CA THR A 84 3.18 -10.68 -0.41
C THR A 84 2.50 -11.54 -1.48
N GLN A 85 3.02 -12.75 -1.72
CA GLN A 85 2.35 -13.74 -2.56
C GLN A 85 1.08 -14.27 -1.87
N GLY A 86 0.13 -14.80 -2.65
CA GLY A 86 -0.96 -15.60 -2.09
C GLY A 86 -0.37 -16.86 -1.43
N PRO A 87 -0.61 -17.11 -0.12
CA PRO A 87 0.05 -18.18 0.60
C PRO A 87 -0.16 -19.54 -0.08
N LEU A 88 0.85 -20.39 -0.01
CA LEU A 88 0.79 -21.81 -0.35
C LEU A 88 0.29 -22.59 0.85
N GLN A 89 -0.16 -23.83 0.64
CA GLN A 89 -0.55 -24.73 1.72
C GLN A 89 0.52 -24.83 2.83
N ASN A 90 1.79 -24.93 2.46
CA ASN A 90 2.92 -25.02 3.39
C ASN A 90 3.43 -23.66 3.90
N THR A 91 2.81 -22.54 3.52
CA THR A 91 3.20 -21.19 3.96
C THR A 91 2.05 -20.40 4.56
N VAL A 92 0.86 -21.00 4.78
CA VAL A 92 -0.23 -20.31 5.49
C VAL A 92 0.20 -19.96 6.92
N ILE A 93 0.97 -20.83 7.57
CA ILE A 93 1.56 -20.54 8.88
C ILE A 93 2.52 -19.34 8.84
N ASP A 94 3.38 -19.26 7.84
CA ASP A 94 4.31 -18.13 7.67
C ASP A 94 3.55 -16.82 7.37
N PHE A 95 2.43 -16.90 6.64
CA PHE A 95 1.53 -15.77 6.42
C PHE A 95 0.91 -15.29 7.74
N TRP A 96 0.42 -16.18 8.59
CA TRP A 96 -0.14 -15.78 9.88
C TRP A 96 0.91 -15.28 10.87
N ARG A 97 2.10 -15.90 10.90
CA ARG A 97 3.25 -15.37 11.65
C ARG A 97 3.56 -13.92 11.26
N MET A 98 3.57 -13.64 9.96
CA MET A 98 3.81 -12.29 9.43
C MET A 98 2.73 -11.29 9.87
N ASN A 99 1.45 -11.60 9.64
CA ASN A 99 0.38 -10.66 9.98
C ASN A 99 0.28 -10.43 11.50
N TRP A 100 0.58 -11.45 12.31
CA TRP A 100 0.65 -11.33 13.76
C TRP A 100 1.84 -10.48 14.22
N GLU A 101 3.06 -10.83 13.81
CA GLU A 101 4.30 -10.15 14.23
C GLU A 101 4.29 -8.65 13.90
N TYR A 102 3.74 -8.29 12.75
CA TYR A 102 3.69 -6.90 12.29
C TYR A 102 2.38 -6.18 12.61
N ASN A 103 1.56 -6.73 13.53
CA ASN A 103 0.31 -6.12 14.00
C ASN A 103 -0.62 -5.66 12.85
N VAL A 104 -0.71 -6.46 11.78
CA VAL A 104 -1.52 -6.12 10.59
C VAL A 104 -3.00 -6.06 10.99
N ALA A 105 -3.60 -4.88 10.82
CA ALA A 105 -5.03 -4.68 11.04
C ALA A 105 -5.86 -4.92 9.76
N VAL A 106 -5.26 -4.70 8.58
CA VAL A 106 -5.96 -4.76 7.29
C VAL A 106 -5.24 -5.67 6.30
N ILE A 107 -5.98 -6.60 5.70
CA ILE A 107 -5.52 -7.47 4.62
C ILE A 107 -6.32 -7.17 3.35
N VAL A 108 -5.66 -6.94 2.22
CA VAL A 108 -6.28 -6.80 0.90
C VAL A 108 -5.89 -7.97 0.01
N MET A 109 -6.87 -8.81 -0.32
CA MET A 109 -6.76 -9.96 -1.21
C MET A 109 -7.35 -9.61 -2.59
N ALA A 110 -6.49 -9.46 -3.59
CA ALA A 110 -6.87 -9.07 -4.95
C ALA A 110 -6.75 -10.23 -5.95
N CYS A 111 -7.11 -11.44 -5.56
CA CYS A 111 -7.27 -12.59 -6.45
C CYS A 111 -8.29 -13.56 -5.88
N ARG A 112 -8.88 -14.39 -6.75
CA ARG A 112 -9.67 -15.54 -6.28
C ARG A 112 -8.75 -16.67 -5.83
N GLU A 113 -9.27 -17.61 -5.05
CA GLU A 113 -8.55 -18.86 -4.74
C GLU A 113 -8.21 -19.66 -6.00
N PHE A 114 -9.14 -19.67 -6.97
CA PHE A 114 -8.98 -20.30 -8.28
C PHE A 114 -9.30 -19.32 -9.41
N GLU A 115 -8.42 -19.25 -10.40
CA GLU A 115 -8.61 -18.45 -11.62
C GLU A 115 -8.20 -19.30 -12.81
N MET A 116 -9.08 -19.38 -13.84
CA MET A 116 -8.86 -20.19 -15.05
C MET A 116 -8.44 -21.64 -14.73
N GLY A 117 -9.08 -22.25 -13.72
CA GLY A 117 -8.83 -23.62 -13.30
C GLY A 117 -7.52 -23.85 -12.52
N ARG A 118 -6.77 -22.79 -12.17
CA ARG A 118 -5.51 -22.89 -11.43
C ARG A 118 -5.64 -22.27 -10.04
N LYS A 119 -5.10 -22.95 -9.03
CA LYS A 119 -5.05 -22.43 -7.65
C LYS A 119 -4.06 -21.27 -7.56
N LYS A 120 -4.56 -20.10 -7.16
CA LYS A 120 -3.82 -18.82 -7.07
C LYS A 120 -3.48 -18.44 -5.64
N CYS A 121 -4.27 -18.89 -4.68
CA CYS A 121 -4.10 -18.63 -3.26
C CYS A 121 -4.62 -19.83 -2.47
N GLU A 122 -3.95 -20.19 -1.38
CA GLU A 122 -4.55 -21.07 -0.38
C GLU A 122 -5.56 -20.27 0.44
N ARG A 123 -6.69 -20.88 0.81
CA ARG A 123 -7.64 -20.28 1.73
C ARG A 123 -7.03 -20.25 3.13
N TYR A 124 -6.87 -19.05 3.68
CA TYR A 124 -6.28 -18.83 5.00
C TYR A 124 -7.30 -18.36 6.04
N PHE A 125 -8.59 -18.28 5.68
CA PHE A 125 -9.69 -17.77 6.48
C PHE A 125 -10.92 -18.70 6.37
N PRO A 126 -11.74 -18.88 7.42
CA PRO A 126 -13.02 -19.56 7.33
C PRO A 126 -14.06 -18.67 6.63
N LEU A 127 -15.07 -19.27 6.00
CA LEU A 127 -16.27 -18.54 5.57
C LEU A 127 -17.17 -18.24 6.78
N LEU A 128 -18.07 -17.26 6.64
CA LEU A 128 -19.03 -16.95 7.70
C LEU A 128 -19.91 -18.19 7.99
N GLY A 129 -19.95 -18.60 9.26
CA GLY A 129 -20.68 -19.79 9.71
C GLY A 129 -19.91 -21.11 9.58
N GLU A 130 -18.70 -21.12 9.02
CA GLU A 130 -17.80 -22.27 9.13
C GLU A 130 -17.11 -22.31 10.50
N GLU A 131 -16.68 -23.50 10.91
CA GLU A 131 -15.83 -23.67 12.10
C GLU A 131 -14.49 -22.92 11.96
N PRO A 132 -13.92 -22.40 13.07
CA PRO A 132 -12.63 -21.72 13.04
C PRO A 132 -11.52 -22.58 12.42
N MET A 133 -10.72 -21.98 11.54
CA MET A 133 -9.56 -22.63 10.93
C MET A 133 -8.33 -22.48 11.83
N SER A 134 -7.54 -23.53 12.00
CA SER A 134 -6.31 -23.50 12.80
C SER A 134 -5.07 -23.70 11.93
N PHE A 135 -4.07 -22.85 12.12
CA PHE A 135 -2.77 -22.92 11.45
C PHE A 135 -1.67 -22.74 12.49
N GLY A 136 -1.05 -23.85 12.93
CA GLY A 136 -0.14 -23.79 14.07
C GLY A 136 -0.84 -23.27 15.32
N PRO A 137 -0.31 -22.24 16.02
CA PRO A 137 -0.93 -21.69 17.21
C PRO A 137 -2.04 -20.67 16.90
N PHE A 138 -2.24 -20.31 15.62
CA PHE A 138 -3.25 -19.32 15.23
C PHE A 138 -4.59 -20.00 14.97
N ARG A 139 -5.64 -19.54 15.65
CA ARG A 139 -7.03 -19.93 15.40
C ARG A 139 -7.79 -18.73 14.81
N ILE A 140 -8.32 -18.90 13.61
CA ILE A 140 -8.94 -17.83 12.81
C ILE A 140 -10.44 -18.11 12.75
N SER A 141 -11.24 -17.12 13.12
CA SER A 141 -12.71 -17.13 13.07
C SER A 141 -13.21 -15.99 12.18
N CYS A 142 -14.34 -16.18 11.50
CA CYS A 142 -15.00 -15.13 10.72
C CYS A 142 -16.24 -14.64 11.49
N GLU A 143 -16.19 -13.39 11.97
CA GLU A 143 -17.26 -12.79 12.77
C GLU A 143 -18.39 -12.24 11.89
N SER A 144 -18.01 -11.62 10.77
CA SER A 144 -18.95 -11.00 9.84
C SER A 144 -18.40 -10.96 8.43
N GLU A 145 -19.31 -10.96 7.46
CA GLU A 145 -19.00 -10.76 6.04
C GLU A 145 -20.00 -9.75 5.47
N GLN A 146 -19.49 -8.68 4.86
CA GLN A 146 -20.28 -7.69 4.13
C GLN A 146 -19.96 -7.81 2.63
N ALA A 147 -20.98 -8.06 1.82
CA ALA A 147 -20.86 -8.00 0.37
C ALA A 147 -20.91 -6.54 -0.12
N ARG A 148 -20.05 -6.21 -1.08
CA ARG A 148 -20.03 -4.95 -1.81
C ARG A 148 -19.99 -5.24 -3.32
N THR A 149 -20.01 -4.19 -4.13
CA THR A 149 -19.78 -4.33 -5.57
C THR A 149 -18.35 -4.83 -5.79
N ASP A 150 -18.19 -6.03 -6.35
CA ASP A 150 -16.91 -6.67 -6.72
C ASP A 150 -16.01 -7.19 -5.59
N TYR A 151 -16.27 -6.87 -4.32
CA TYR A 151 -15.47 -7.33 -3.19
C TYR A 151 -16.31 -7.68 -1.95
N PHE A 152 -15.68 -8.41 -1.03
CA PHE A 152 -16.22 -8.71 0.30
C PHE A 152 -15.35 -8.07 1.37
N ILE A 153 -15.97 -7.69 2.49
CA ILE A 153 -15.28 -7.25 3.70
C ILE A 153 -15.55 -8.28 4.78
N ARG A 154 -14.51 -8.92 5.30
CA ARG A 154 -14.63 -9.86 6.42
C ARG A 154 -14.01 -9.27 7.66
N THR A 155 -14.70 -9.41 8.77
CA THR A 155 -14.08 -9.19 10.08
C THR A 155 -13.63 -10.54 10.60
N LEU A 156 -12.31 -10.69 10.74
CA LEU A 156 -11.68 -11.91 11.21
C LEU A 156 -11.14 -11.69 12.62
N THR A 157 -11.28 -12.70 13.46
CA THR A 157 -10.62 -12.75 14.77
C THR A 157 -9.54 -13.81 14.72
N VAL A 158 -8.33 -13.42 15.10
CA VAL A 158 -7.16 -14.29 15.19
C VAL A 158 -6.80 -14.42 16.65
N GLU A 159 -6.84 -15.66 17.14
CA GLU A 159 -6.46 -16.04 18.49
C GLU A 159 -5.07 -16.68 18.43
N ASN A 160 -4.18 -16.24 19.32
CA ASN A 160 -2.87 -16.85 19.53
C ASN A 160 -2.52 -16.77 21.02
N GLU A 161 -2.29 -17.93 21.64
CA GLU A 161 -2.10 -18.06 23.08
C GLU A 161 -3.26 -17.43 23.88
N ASN A 162 -3.01 -16.30 24.56
CA ASN A 162 -3.98 -15.59 25.39
C ASN A 162 -4.38 -14.23 24.81
N GLU A 163 -3.99 -13.94 23.56
CA GLU A 163 -4.29 -12.69 22.88
C GLU A 163 -5.21 -12.95 21.69
N ASN A 164 -6.23 -12.10 21.55
CA ASN A 164 -7.15 -12.10 20.42
C ASN A 164 -7.06 -10.76 19.71
N ARG A 165 -6.86 -10.80 18.39
CA ARG A 165 -6.81 -9.61 17.54
C ARG A 165 -7.89 -9.67 16.48
N ARG A 166 -8.54 -8.54 16.26
CA ARG A 166 -9.48 -8.36 15.15
C ARG A 166 -8.73 -7.74 13.98
N LEU A 167 -8.96 -8.26 12.79
CA LEU A 167 -8.45 -7.70 11.54
C LEU A 167 -9.53 -7.73 10.47
N THR A 168 -9.42 -6.83 9.50
CA THR A 168 -10.38 -6.68 8.41
C THR A 168 -9.76 -7.15 7.10
N GLN A 169 -10.39 -8.11 6.44
CA GLN A 169 -9.98 -8.57 5.11
C GLN A 169 -10.90 -7.98 4.03
N PHE A 170 -10.32 -7.26 3.09
CA PHE A 170 -10.95 -6.85 1.84
C PHE A 170 -10.60 -7.86 0.75
N HIS A 171 -11.58 -8.59 0.22
CA HIS A 171 -11.36 -9.62 -0.80
C HIS A 171 -12.02 -9.22 -2.12
N TYR A 172 -11.22 -8.66 -3.03
CA TYR A 172 -11.65 -8.23 -4.35
C TYR A 172 -11.69 -9.41 -5.33
N MET A 173 -12.90 -9.74 -5.79
CA MET A 173 -13.17 -10.96 -6.55
C MET A 173 -13.15 -10.76 -8.06
N ASN A 174 -13.39 -9.54 -8.54
CA ASN A 174 -13.60 -9.27 -9.97
C ASN A 174 -12.41 -8.56 -10.63
N TRP A 175 -11.18 -8.90 -10.23
CA TRP A 175 -9.97 -8.46 -10.91
C TRP A 175 -9.35 -9.60 -11.71
N PRO A 176 -9.54 -9.67 -13.03
CA PRO A 176 -8.98 -10.74 -13.85
C PRO A 176 -7.44 -10.76 -13.81
N ASP A 177 -6.85 -11.97 -13.82
CA ASP A 177 -5.39 -12.12 -13.78
C ASP A 177 -4.76 -11.59 -15.06
N HIS A 178 -3.68 -10.82 -14.93
CA HIS A 178 -2.99 -10.14 -16.04
C HIS A 178 -3.84 -9.15 -16.87
N ASP A 179 -5.03 -8.80 -16.40
CA ASP A 179 -5.94 -7.86 -17.05
C ASP A 179 -6.47 -6.84 -16.02
N VAL A 180 -7.46 -6.05 -16.40
CA VAL A 180 -8.10 -5.03 -15.56
C VAL A 180 -9.63 -5.20 -15.56
N PRO A 181 -10.34 -4.83 -14.48
CA PRO A 181 -11.79 -4.85 -14.51
C PRO A 181 -12.33 -3.79 -15.49
N SER A 182 -13.58 -3.95 -15.92
CA SER A 182 -14.24 -3.03 -16.87
C SER A 182 -14.44 -1.62 -16.32
N SER A 183 -14.58 -1.48 -15.00
CA SER A 183 -14.49 -0.21 -14.25
C SER A 183 -13.53 -0.38 -13.08
N PHE A 184 -12.86 0.70 -12.68
CA PHE A 184 -12.01 0.76 -11.48
C PHE A 184 -12.66 1.56 -10.34
N ASP A 185 -13.94 1.92 -10.46
CA ASP A 185 -14.68 2.62 -9.40
C ASP A 185 -14.76 1.79 -8.12
N SER A 186 -15.02 0.48 -8.22
CA SER A 186 -15.04 -0.43 -7.08
C SER A 186 -13.64 -0.66 -6.46
N ILE A 187 -12.56 -0.48 -7.23
CA ILE A 187 -11.19 -0.46 -6.68
C ILE A 187 -11.00 0.81 -5.84
N LEU A 188 -11.42 1.97 -6.34
CA LEU A 188 -11.33 3.23 -5.59
C LEU A 188 -12.21 3.21 -4.34
N ASP A 189 -13.43 2.67 -4.44
CA ASP A 189 -14.34 2.47 -3.30
C ASP A 189 -13.70 1.56 -2.23
N MET A 190 -13.14 0.42 -2.64
CA MET A 190 -12.44 -0.49 -1.72
C MET A 190 -11.25 0.20 -1.05
N ILE A 191 -10.41 0.94 -1.78
CA ILE A 191 -9.25 1.65 -1.20
C ILE A 191 -9.69 2.75 -0.23
N ALA A 192 -10.74 3.51 -0.58
CA ALA A 192 -11.30 4.53 0.31
C ALA A 192 -11.78 3.90 1.63
N LEU A 193 -12.60 2.85 1.52
CA LEU A 193 -13.16 2.18 2.69
C LEU A 193 -12.08 1.47 3.52
N MET A 194 -11.08 0.86 2.88
CA MET A 194 -9.91 0.29 3.56
C MET A 194 -9.22 1.32 4.47
N ARG A 195 -9.07 2.57 4.00
CA ARG A 195 -8.49 3.67 4.79
C ARG A 195 -9.42 4.25 5.85
N GLU A 196 -10.71 3.94 5.85
CA GLU A 196 -11.59 4.21 7.00
C GLU A 196 -11.31 3.23 8.17
N TYR A 197 -10.86 2.00 7.87
CA TYR A 197 -10.47 1.02 8.89
C TYR A 197 -9.03 1.21 9.39
N GLN A 198 -8.16 1.77 8.54
CA GLN A 198 -6.79 2.12 8.93
C GLN A 198 -6.35 3.42 8.22
N GLU A 199 -6.53 4.54 8.91
CA GLU A 199 -6.27 5.88 8.35
C GLU A 199 -4.78 6.14 8.11
N ASN A 200 -3.91 5.68 9.03
CA ASN A 200 -2.48 5.98 9.03
C ASN A 200 -1.62 4.77 8.66
N ASP A 201 -0.30 5.00 8.58
CA ASP A 201 0.71 4.00 8.24
C ASP A 201 1.47 3.49 9.49
N ASP A 202 0.87 3.56 10.69
CA ASP A 202 1.51 3.13 11.96
C ASP A 202 1.80 1.62 11.98
N VAL A 203 0.97 0.83 11.29
CA VAL A 203 1.14 -0.60 11.05
C VAL A 203 0.97 -0.89 9.55
N PRO A 204 1.63 -1.92 8.99
CA PRO A 204 1.51 -2.24 7.58
C PRO A 204 0.12 -2.74 7.19
N ILE A 205 -0.35 -2.30 6.02
CA ILE A 205 -1.45 -2.97 5.30
C ILE A 205 -0.87 -4.13 4.49
N CYS A 206 -1.38 -5.34 4.71
CA CYS A 206 -0.96 -6.52 3.96
C CYS A 206 -1.73 -6.61 2.64
N VAL A 207 -1.05 -6.43 1.51
CA VAL A 207 -1.66 -6.47 0.18
C VAL A 207 -1.11 -7.66 -0.59
N HIS A 208 -1.99 -8.53 -1.08
CA HIS A 208 -1.59 -9.70 -1.85
C HIS A 208 -2.53 -9.98 -3.03
N CYS A 209 -2.00 -10.74 -3.98
CA CYS A 209 -2.79 -11.40 -5.02
C CYS A 209 -2.29 -12.83 -5.12
N SER A 210 -1.99 -13.34 -6.32
CA SER A 210 -1.28 -14.61 -6.46
C SER A 210 0.23 -14.46 -6.31
N ALA A 211 0.87 -13.65 -7.16
CA ALA A 211 2.33 -13.42 -7.11
C ALA A 211 2.77 -12.32 -6.13
N GLY A 212 1.84 -11.45 -5.72
CA GLY A 212 2.18 -10.27 -4.92
C GLY A 212 2.90 -9.18 -5.71
N CYS A 213 2.55 -9.00 -7.00
CA CYS A 213 3.25 -8.07 -7.90
C CYS A 213 2.28 -7.16 -8.66
N GLY A 214 1.49 -7.71 -9.58
CA GLY A 214 0.69 -6.92 -10.54
C GLY A 214 -0.45 -6.13 -9.88
N ARG A 215 -1.52 -6.83 -9.50
CA ARG A 215 -2.70 -6.28 -8.80
C ARG A 215 -2.31 -5.62 -7.47
N THR A 216 -1.45 -6.29 -6.69
CA THR A 216 -0.86 -5.77 -5.46
C THR A 216 -0.18 -4.42 -5.65
N GLY A 217 0.74 -4.31 -6.62
CA GLY A 217 1.44 -3.06 -6.89
C GLY A 217 0.52 -1.95 -7.41
N ALA A 218 -0.53 -2.30 -8.16
CA ALA A 218 -1.50 -1.32 -8.62
C ALA A 218 -2.29 -0.72 -7.45
N ILE A 219 -2.75 -1.55 -6.51
CA ILE A 219 -3.44 -1.09 -5.29
C ILE A 219 -2.52 -0.20 -4.46
N CYS A 220 -1.28 -0.64 -4.21
CA CYS A 220 -0.31 0.16 -3.43
C CYS A 220 -0.04 1.52 -4.10
N ALA A 221 0.13 1.55 -5.43
CA ALA A 221 0.42 2.79 -6.16
C ALA A 221 -0.75 3.80 -6.11
N ILE A 222 -1.98 3.31 -6.23
CA ILE A 222 -3.19 4.13 -6.16
C ILE A 222 -3.35 4.67 -4.73
N ASP A 223 -3.29 3.80 -3.72
CA ASP A 223 -3.43 4.20 -2.32
C ASP A 223 -2.35 5.20 -1.88
N TYR A 224 -1.07 4.94 -2.20
CA TYR A 224 0.03 5.87 -1.93
C TYR A 224 -0.23 7.26 -2.52
N THR A 225 -0.65 7.30 -3.78
CA THR A 225 -0.93 8.58 -4.46
C THR A 225 -2.14 9.28 -3.85
N TRP A 226 -3.17 8.53 -3.46
CA TRP A 226 -4.34 9.10 -2.81
C TRP A 226 -4.00 9.69 -1.45
N ASN A 227 -3.16 9.03 -0.66
CA ASN A 227 -2.69 9.59 0.61
C ASN A 227 -1.91 10.89 0.37
N LEU A 228 -1.00 10.93 -0.60
CA LEU A 228 -0.30 12.18 -0.96
C LEU A 228 -1.28 13.30 -1.34
N LEU A 229 -2.34 12.96 -2.08
CA LEU A 229 -3.38 13.91 -2.48
C LEU A 229 -4.14 14.45 -1.27
N LYS A 230 -4.60 13.57 -0.36
CA LYS A 230 -5.29 13.95 0.87
C LYS A 230 -4.44 14.82 1.79
N ALA A 231 -3.13 14.55 1.86
CA ALA A 231 -2.19 15.33 2.65
C ALA A 231 -1.74 16.64 1.98
N GLY A 232 -2.17 16.92 0.74
CA GLY A 232 -1.69 18.07 -0.03
C GLY A 232 -0.20 18.01 -0.37
N LYS A 233 0.39 16.81 -0.40
CA LYS A 233 1.83 16.56 -0.60
C LYS A 233 2.16 16.01 -2.00
N ILE A 234 1.27 16.20 -2.99
CA ILE A 234 1.59 15.82 -4.38
C ILE A 234 2.72 16.74 -4.89
N PRO A 235 3.88 16.19 -5.29
CA PRO A 235 4.98 17.00 -5.79
C PRO A 235 4.65 17.61 -7.15
N GLU A 236 5.20 18.81 -7.45
CA GLU A 236 4.96 19.49 -8.73
C GLU A 236 5.36 18.64 -9.95
N ASP A 237 6.42 17.82 -9.82
CA ASP A 237 6.89 16.92 -10.87
C ASP A 237 6.34 15.48 -10.73
N PHE A 238 5.18 15.32 -10.07
CA PHE A 238 4.55 14.02 -9.84
C PHE A 238 4.48 13.18 -11.11
N ASN A 239 5.01 11.97 -11.02
CA ASN A 239 5.18 11.10 -12.18
C ASN A 239 4.94 9.63 -11.83
N VAL A 240 3.81 9.10 -12.30
CA VAL A 240 3.41 7.70 -12.09
C VAL A 240 4.46 6.70 -12.60
N PHE A 241 5.22 7.02 -13.66
CA PHE A 241 6.31 6.15 -14.11
C PHE A 241 7.41 6.05 -13.05
N ARG A 242 7.82 7.19 -12.45
CA ARG A 242 8.84 7.22 -11.39
C ARG A 242 8.34 6.52 -10.13
N LEU A 243 7.07 6.73 -9.75
CA LEU A 243 6.42 6.03 -8.65
C LEU A 243 6.50 4.50 -8.83
N ILE A 244 6.06 3.99 -9.97
CA ILE A 244 6.07 2.54 -10.24
C ILE A 244 7.51 2.02 -10.40
N GLN A 245 8.42 2.80 -10.97
CA GLN A 245 9.84 2.46 -11.04
C GLN A 245 10.43 2.29 -9.63
N GLU A 246 10.11 3.19 -8.70
CA GLU A 246 10.56 3.13 -7.31
C GLU A 246 9.95 1.92 -6.58
N MET A 247 8.65 1.68 -6.71
CA MET A 247 8.01 0.48 -6.15
C MET A 247 8.64 -0.82 -6.66
N ARG A 248 9.10 -0.85 -7.92
CA ARG A 248 9.80 -2.00 -8.53
C ARG A 248 11.21 -2.22 -7.99
N THR A 249 11.78 -1.28 -7.24
CA THR A 249 13.03 -1.50 -6.47
C THR A 249 12.75 -2.19 -5.13
N GLN A 250 11.52 -2.07 -4.61
CA GLN A 250 11.12 -2.58 -3.30
C GLN A 250 10.43 -3.95 -3.40
N ARG A 251 9.54 -4.13 -4.38
CA ARG A 251 8.90 -5.41 -4.71
C ARG A 251 9.08 -5.73 -6.19
N HIS A 252 9.62 -6.92 -6.46
CA HIS A 252 9.91 -7.35 -7.82
C HIS A 252 8.68 -7.27 -8.73
N SER A 253 8.82 -6.61 -9.87
CA SER A 253 7.79 -6.53 -10.92
C SER A 253 6.43 -5.96 -10.47
N ALA A 254 6.39 -5.06 -9.47
CA ALA A 254 5.19 -4.31 -9.12
C ALA A 254 4.53 -3.68 -10.37
N VAL A 255 3.21 -3.83 -10.52
CA VAL A 255 2.43 -3.48 -11.73
C VAL A 255 2.98 -4.17 -12.99
N GLN A 256 2.52 -5.40 -13.28
CA GLN A 256 3.19 -6.31 -14.23
C GLN A 256 2.83 -6.06 -15.70
N THR A 257 1.59 -5.67 -15.97
CA THR A 257 1.05 -5.55 -17.34
C THR A 257 0.86 -4.11 -17.76
N LYS A 258 0.70 -3.91 -19.08
CA LYS A 258 0.45 -2.59 -19.65
C LYS A 258 -0.91 -2.08 -19.19
N GLU A 259 -1.87 -2.97 -19.14
CA GLU A 259 -3.26 -2.77 -18.79
C GLU A 259 -3.34 -2.30 -17.33
N GLN A 260 -2.63 -2.97 -16.41
CA GLN A 260 -2.50 -2.54 -15.01
C GLN A 260 -1.85 -1.17 -14.87
N TYR A 261 -0.80 -0.88 -15.66
CA TYR A 261 -0.16 0.43 -15.68
C TYR A 261 -1.14 1.52 -16.14
N GLU A 262 -1.90 1.28 -17.21
CA GLU A 262 -2.94 2.19 -17.67
C GLU A 262 -4.06 2.38 -16.64
N LEU A 263 -4.47 1.32 -15.94
CA LEU A 263 -5.44 1.42 -14.85
C LEU A 263 -4.94 2.35 -13.74
N VAL A 264 -3.68 2.21 -13.29
CA VAL A 264 -3.12 3.10 -12.26
C VAL A 264 -3.16 4.55 -12.71
N HIS A 265 -2.80 4.85 -13.96
CA HIS A 265 -2.90 6.20 -14.54
C HIS A 265 -4.33 6.73 -14.53
N ARG A 266 -5.29 5.93 -15.00
CA ARG A 266 -6.71 6.35 -15.09
C ARG A 266 -7.32 6.55 -13.71
N ALA A 267 -7.02 5.66 -12.77
CA ALA A 267 -7.46 5.77 -11.38
C ALA A 267 -6.91 7.04 -10.71
N ILE A 268 -5.61 7.32 -10.85
CA ILE A 268 -5.00 8.54 -10.29
C ILE A 268 -5.58 9.80 -10.94
N ALA A 269 -5.79 9.81 -12.26
CA ALA A 269 -6.41 10.94 -12.94
C ALA A 269 -7.81 11.22 -12.39
N GLN A 270 -8.63 10.18 -12.20
CA GLN A 270 -9.96 10.31 -11.60
C GLN A 270 -9.90 10.81 -10.15
N LEU A 271 -8.88 10.43 -9.37
CA LEU A 271 -8.68 10.98 -8.02
C LEU A 271 -8.37 12.48 -8.06
N PHE A 272 -7.54 12.93 -9.00
CA PHE A 272 -7.23 14.35 -9.15
C PHE A 272 -8.45 15.14 -9.62
N GLU A 273 -9.24 14.61 -10.56
CA GLU A 273 -10.50 15.22 -11.00
C GLU A 273 -11.48 15.39 -9.83
N LYS A 274 -11.64 14.36 -8.99
CA LYS A 274 -12.47 14.46 -7.78
C LYS A 274 -11.94 15.51 -6.79
N GLN A 275 -10.62 15.58 -6.59
CA GLN A 275 -10.03 16.58 -5.70
C GLN A 275 -10.22 18.01 -6.22
N LEU A 276 -10.09 18.24 -7.53
CA LEU A 276 -10.34 19.55 -8.14
C LEU A 276 -11.81 19.97 -7.93
N GLN A 277 -12.76 19.07 -8.14
CA GLN A 277 -14.18 19.34 -7.89
C GLN A 277 -14.46 19.72 -6.43
N LEU A 278 -13.77 19.11 -5.47
CA LEU A 278 -13.89 19.47 -4.05
C LEU A 278 -13.32 20.87 -3.77
N LEU A 279 -12.19 21.23 -4.40
CA LEU A 279 -11.57 22.55 -4.26
C LEU A 279 -12.40 23.67 -4.93
N GLU A 280 -13.02 23.37 -6.06
CA GLU A 280 -13.91 24.30 -6.80
C GLU A 280 -15.31 24.42 -6.17
N SER A 281 -15.65 23.56 -5.21
CA SER A 281 -16.98 23.57 -4.60
C SER A 281 -17.23 24.86 -3.77
N PRO A 282 -18.43 25.48 -3.85
CA PRO A 282 -18.75 26.75 -3.17
C PRO A 282 -18.56 26.75 -1.65
N ALA A 283 -18.49 25.56 -1.03
CA ALA A 283 -18.27 25.40 0.40
C ALA A 283 -16.86 25.85 0.85
N ASN A 284 -15.85 25.82 -0.03
CA ASN A 284 -14.49 26.29 0.28
C ASN A 284 -14.26 27.76 -0.07
N THR A 285 -15.12 28.38 -0.87
CA THR A 285 -14.96 29.78 -1.31
C THR A 285 -15.33 30.78 -0.20
N GLN A 286 -16.13 30.38 0.80
CA GLN A 286 -16.54 31.27 1.90
C GLN A 286 -15.45 31.55 2.95
N ILE A 287 -14.30 30.86 2.91
CA ILE A 287 -13.20 31.10 3.86
C ILE A 287 -12.23 32.18 3.34
N HIS A 288 -12.17 32.41 2.01
CA HIS A 288 -11.18 33.32 1.42
C HIS A 288 -11.68 34.76 1.23
N ASP A 289 -13.01 35.00 1.22
CA ASP A 289 -13.60 36.33 1.01
C ASP A 289 -13.86 37.13 2.31
N GLY A 290 -13.50 36.60 3.48
CA GLY A 290 -13.77 37.23 4.78
C GLY A 290 -12.66 38.14 5.33
N MET A 291 -11.56 38.35 4.59
CA MET A 291 -10.36 39.02 5.11
C MET A 291 -9.80 40.12 4.20
N GLU A 292 -10.64 40.83 3.45
CA GLU A 292 -10.25 42.14 2.88
C GLU A 292 -11.43 43.10 2.97
N GLU A 293 -11.44 43.95 4.02
CA GLU A 293 -11.79 45.37 3.97
C GLU A 293 -11.91 45.91 5.39
N ASN A 294 -10.88 46.62 5.85
CA ASN A 294 -11.01 47.88 6.59
C ASN A 294 -9.61 48.44 6.90
N SER A 295 -9.14 49.34 6.04
CA SER A 295 -8.12 50.32 6.38
C SER A 295 -8.64 51.72 6.01
N PRO A 296 -8.74 52.67 6.95
CA PRO A 296 -8.87 54.07 6.62
C PRO A 296 -7.48 54.73 6.63
N ASP A 297 -7.08 55.31 5.50
CA ASP A 297 -5.81 56.03 5.36
C ASP A 297 -5.96 57.52 5.76
N LYS A 298 -5.12 57.90 6.74
CA LYS A 298 -4.45 59.20 7.02
C LYS A 298 -5.19 60.54 7.01
N THR A 299 -4.93 61.31 8.08
CA THR A 299 -4.37 62.67 7.95
C THR A 299 -3.46 63.02 9.14
N SER A 300 -2.47 63.85 8.83
CA SER A 300 -1.23 64.22 9.53
C SER A 300 -1.35 65.07 10.80
N GLN A 301 -0.41 64.91 11.75
CA GLN A 301 0.22 66.04 12.47
C GLN A 301 1.54 65.62 13.15
N GLN A 302 2.53 66.52 13.07
CA GLN A 302 3.88 66.45 13.64
C GLN A 302 3.89 66.62 15.17
N SER A 303 4.82 65.97 15.87
CA SER A 303 5.71 66.61 16.86
C SER A 303 6.76 65.63 17.38
N ASP A 304 7.93 66.20 17.69
CA ASP A 304 9.18 65.59 18.15
C ASP A 304 9.04 64.84 19.49
N ASP A 305 9.82 63.76 19.68
CA ASP A 305 10.79 63.68 20.79
C ASP A 305 11.65 62.41 20.76
N GLU A 306 12.84 62.56 21.32
CA GLU A 306 14.02 61.70 21.25
C GLU A 306 13.94 60.34 22.01
N ARG A 307 14.88 59.45 21.61
CA ARG A 307 15.88 58.74 22.47
C ARG A 307 15.66 57.27 22.92
N TRP A 308 16.75 56.50 22.71
CA TRP A 308 17.19 55.21 23.30
C TRP A 308 16.41 53.94 22.82
N ASP A 309 16.97 52.74 22.65
CA ASP A 309 18.31 52.20 22.89
C ASP A 309 18.49 50.85 22.13
N THR A 310 19.74 50.42 22.00
CA THR A 310 20.29 49.24 21.29
C THR A 310 19.65 47.84 21.53
N PRO A 311 19.87 46.86 20.61
CA PRO A 311 19.33 45.50 20.72
C PRO A 311 20.04 44.60 21.76
N PRO A 312 19.35 43.58 22.32
CA PRO A 312 19.85 42.77 23.43
C PRO A 312 20.95 41.75 23.03
N PRO A 313 21.82 41.34 23.98
CA PRO A 313 22.99 40.51 23.69
C PRO A 313 22.68 39.00 23.54
N LYS A 314 23.54 38.31 22.79
CA LYS A 314 23.47 36.86 22.48
C LYS A 314 23.77 35.97 23.71
N PRO A 315 23.18 34.77 23.80
CA PRO A 315 23.36 33.85 24.94
C PRO A 315 24.73 33.15 24.97
N PRO A 316 25.20 32.71 26.15
CA PRO A 316 26.54 32.15 26.34
C PRO A 316 26.70 30.71 25.82
N ARG A 317 27.88 30.42 25.27
CA ARG A 317 28.32 29.06 24.91
C ARG A 317 28.72 28.28 26.16
N ILE A 318 28.11 27.12 26.36
CA ILE A 318 28.54 26.12 27.35
C ILE A 318 29.71 25.32 26.74
N ARG A 319 30.74 25.05 27.53
CA ARG A 319 31.89 24.21 27.17
C ARG A 319 31.57 22.73 27.30
#